data_AF-A0A966PMX8-F1
#
_entry.id   AF-A0A966PMX8-F1
#
_cell.length_a   1.000
_cell.length_b   1.000
_cell.length_c   1.000
_cell.angle_alpha   90.00
_cell.angle_beta   90.00
_cell.angle_gamma   90.00
#
_symmetry.space_group_name_H-M   'P 1'
#
loop_
_entity.id
_entity.type
_entity.pdbx_description
1 polymer ?
#
loop_
_entity_poly.entity_id
_entity_poly.type
_entity_poly.pdbx_seq_one_letter_code
_entity_poly.pdbx_strand_id
1 'polypeptide(L)'
;VGAIYIPRIELLQTIYRGVTLPTLDKGIGWWPGTAMPGQVGNVVLGGHRVSKKKPFRHLDKLQPGDEIFLSSEDGDFVYTVRETFIVQPSDVWIIDQTEAATLTLFACHPPGSTRERIVVVADYSRLAP
;
A
#
# COMPACT_ATOMS: atom_id res chain seq x y z
N VAL A 1 -10.26 0.46 -9.15
CA VAL A 1 -9.03 -0.31 -8.88
C VAL A 1 -9.40 -1.53 -8.08
N GLY A 2 -9.92 -1.35 -6.86
CA GLY A 2 -10.22 -2.50 -6.03
C GLY A 2 -10.49 -2.16 -4.58
N ALA A 3 -10.25 -3.13 -3.71
CA ALA A 3 -10.26 -2.98 -2.26
C ALA A 3 -9.00 -3.61 -1.65
N ILE A 4 -8.68 -3.19 -0.43
CA ILE A 4 -7.60 -3.76 0.37
C ILE A 4 -8.14 -4.15 1.74
N TYR A 5 -7.72 -5.32 2.20
CA TYR A 5 -7.95 -5.82 3.53
C TYR A 5 -6.64 -6.22 4.20
N ILE A 6 -6.39 -5.74 5.41
CA ILE A 6 -5.20 -6.08 6.21
C ILE A 6 -5.67 -6.48 7.62
N PRO A 7 -5.78 -7.79 7.92
CA PRO A 7 -6.31 -8.29 9.19
C PRO A 7 -5.56 -7.75 10.41
N ARG A 8 -4.22 -7.72 10.33
CA ARG A 8 -3.33 -7.32 11.44
C ARG A 8 -3.67 -5.95 12.03
N ILE A 9 -4.18 -5.04 11.21
CA ILE A 9 -4.52 -3.66 11.60
C ILE A 9 -6.00 -3.34 11.39
N GLU A 10 -6.84 -4.37 11.22
CA GLU A 10 -8.29 -4.27 11.03
C GLU A 10 -8.70 -3.28 9.92
N LEU A 11 -7.88 -3.20 8.86
CA LEU A 11 -8.10 -2.27 7.77
C LEU A 11 -8.94 -2.93 6.68
N LEU A 12 -10.08 -2.33 6.33
CA LEU A 12 -10.83 -2.61 5.10
C LEU A 12 -11.16 -1.29 4.40
N GLN A 13 -10.68 -1.11 3.17
CA GLN A 13 -10.82 0.15 2.42
C GLN A 13 -10.93 -0.05 0.91
N THR A 14 -11.62 0.89 0.25
CA THR A 14 -11.63 1.02 -1.21
C THR A 14 -10.33 1.66 -1.71
N ILE A 15 -9.85 1.18 -2.86
CA ILE A 15 -8.70 1.73 -3.59
C ILE A 15 -9.19 2.58 -4.77
N TYR A 16 -8.84 3.86 -4.75
CA TYR A 16 -9.14 4.84 -5.78
C TYR A 16 -7.95 5.04 -6.72
N ARG A 17 -8.21 5.55 -7.93
CA ARG A 17 -7.16 5.89 -8.90
C ARG A 17 -6.53 7.24 -8.56
N GLY A 18 -5.20 7.30 -8.48
CA GLY A 18 -4.43 8.52 -8.26
C GLY A 18 -3.97 8.72 -6.81
N VAL A 19 -2.90 9.50 -6.64
CA VAL A 19 -2.28 9.82 -5.33
C VAL A 19 -2.30 11.32 -5.02
N THR A 20 -3.26 12.04 -5.61
CA THR A 20 -3.48 13.47 -5.31
C THR A 20 -4.17 13.63 -3.95
N LEU A 21 -4.03 14.81 -3.33
CA LEU A 21 -4.67 15.09 -2.05
C LEU A 21 -6.20 14.85 -2.04
N PRO A 22 -6.97 15.28 -3.06
CA PRO A 22 -8.41 14.95 -3.13
C PRO A 22 -8.70 13.46 -3.19
N THR A 23 -7.83 12.64 -3.80
CA THR A 23 -8.00 11.18 -3.82
C THR A 23 -7.68 10.58 -2.46
N LEU A 24 -6.54 10.94 -1.86
CA LEU A 24 -6.11 10.39 -0.57
C LEU A 24 -7.04 10.82 0.59
N ASP A 25 -7.72 11.95 0.46
CA ASP A 25 -8.76 12.39 1.40
C ASP A 25 -9.99 11.46 1.42
N LYS A 26 -10.23 10.72 0.34
CA LYS A 26 -11.32 9.72 0.24
C LYS A 26 -10.92 8.37 0.84
N GLY A 27 -9.65 8.00 0.77
CA GLY A 27 -9.15 6.70 1.21
C GLY A 27 -7.77 6.40 0.65
N ILE A 28 -7.59 5.16 0.16
CA ILE A 28 -6.31 4.70 -0.40
C ILE A 28 -6.27 4.99 -1.90
N GLY A 29 -5.14 5.53 -2.36
CA GLY A 29 -4.91 5.85 -3.76
C GLY A 29 -3.87 4.90 -4.37
N TRP A 30 -4.18 4.32 -5.51
CA TRP A 30 -3.22 3.61 -6.35
C TRP A 30 -2.45 4.59 -7.24
N TRP A 31 -1.13 4.43 -7.31
CA TRP A 31 -0.24 5.26 -8.10
C TRP A 31 -0.40 4.95 -9.61
N PRO A 32 -0.85 5.90 -10.44
CA PRO A 32 -1.04 5.62 -11.87
C PRO A 32 0.27 5.28 -12.56
N GLY A 33 0.28 4.17 -13.32
CA GLY A 33 1.44 3.70 -14.07
C GLY A 33 2.22 2.58 -13.39
N THR A 34 1.83 2.19 -12.17
CA THR A 34 2.40 1.03 -11.48
C THR A 34 1.56 -0.23 -11.76
N ALA A 35 2.01 -1.42 -11.39
CA ALA A 35 1.27 -2.65 -11.64
C ALA A 35 -0.14 -2.65 -10.99
N MET A 36 -1.03 -3.46 -11.56
CA MET A 36 -2.31 -3.82 -10.94
C MET A 36 -2.16 -5.06 -10.05
N PRO A 37 -3.09 -5.29 -9.09
CA PRO A 37 -3.07 -6.49 -8.24
C PRO A 37 -2.88 -7.79 -9.05
N GLY A 38 -1.98 -8.65 -8.58
CA GLY A 38 -1.64 -9.93 -9.22
C GLY A 38 -0.74 -9.86 -10.44
N GLN A 39 -0.51 -8.67 -11.02
CA GLN A 39 0.35 -8.52 -12.20
C GLN A 39 1.83 -8.42 -11.80
N VAL A 40 2.70 -8.84 -12.72
CA VAL A 40 4.16 -8.62 -12.60
C VAL A 40 4.43 -7.12 -12.50
N GLY A 41 5.28 -6.73 -11.55
CA GLY A 41 5.56 -5.34 -11.22
C GLY A 41 5.19 -5.00 -9.79
N ASN A 42 5.25 -3.71 -9.46
CA ASN A 42 5.02 -3.21 -8.11
C ASN A 42 3.69 -2.46 -8.07
N VAL A 43 2.74 -2.93 -7.28
CA VAL A 43 1.49 -2.20 -7.00
C VAL A 43 1.76 -1.18 -5.92
N VAL A 44 1.58 0.11 -6.20
CA VAL A 44 1.93 1.15 -5.24
C VAL A 44 0.67 1.84 -4.72
N LEU A 45 0.46 1.76 -3.41
CA LEU A 45 -0.70 2.32 -2.72
C LEU A 45 -0.27 3.38 -1.70
N GLY A 46 -0.80 4.59 -1.87
CA GLY A 46 -0.62 5.71 -0.95
C GLY A 46 -1.85 5.94 -0.08
N GLY A 47 -1.63 6.39 1.15
CA GLY A 47 -2.72 6.72 2.06
C GLY A 47 -2.29 7.62 3.19
N HIS A 48 -3.26 8.31 3.79
CA HIS A 48 -2.99 9.19 4.92
C HIS A 48 -2.59 8.42 6.17
N ARG A 49 -1.56 8.93 6.87
CA ARG A 49 -1.18 8.42 8.19
C ARG A 49 -2.05 8.98 9.31
N VAL A 50 -2.36 10.28 9.27
CA VAL A 50 -2.99 11.00 10.39
C VAL A 50 -4.14 11.93 10.01
N SER A 51 -4.26 12.39 8.77
CA SER A 51 -5.27 13.36 8.34
C SER A 51 -6.65 12.72 8.09
N LYS A 52 -7.30 12.91 6.95
CA LYS A 52 -8.66 12.38 6.72
C LYS A 52 -8.63 10.87 6.54
N LYS A 53 -9.60 10.16 7.11
CA LYS A 53 -9.78 8.68 7.11
C LYS A 53 -8.63 7.84 7.70
N LYS A 54 -7.38 8.27 7.54
CA LYS A 54 -6.17 7.72 8.17
C LYS A 54 -5.99 6.22 7.89
N PRO A 55 -6.23 5.72 6.66
CA PRO A 55 -6.26 4.28 6.41
C PRO A 55 -4.93 3.60 6.77
N PHE A 56 -3.81 4.33 6.68
CA PHE A 56 -2.47 3.79 6.95
C PHE A 56 -1.91 4.19 8.31
N ARG A 57 -2.76 4.64 9.26
CA ARG A 57 -2.34 5.05 10.61
C ARG A 57 -1.44 4.02 11.32
N HIS A 58 -1.65 2.74 11.06
CA HIS A 58 -1.03 1.64 11.77
C HIS A 58 -0.08 0.79 10.93
N LEU A 59 0.46 1.31 9.82
CA LEU A 59 1.47 0.57 9.03
C LEU A 59 2.72 0.20 9.84
N ASP A 60 3.01 0.91 10.94
CA ASP A 60 4.10 0.57 11.88
C ASP A 60 3.89 -0.73 12.65
N LYS A 61 2.65 -1.26 12.65
CA LYS A 61 2.32 -2.53 13.32
C LYS A 61 2.47 -3.75 12.42
N LEU A 62 2.73 -3.54 11.12
CA LEU A 62 2.96 -4.63 10.17
C LEU A 62 4.38 -5.16 10.32
N GLN A 63 4.49 -6.47 10.32
CA GLN A 63 5.72 -7.24 10.48
C GLN A 63 5.85 -8.26 9.35
N PRO A 64 7.07 -8.74 9.07
CA PRO A 64 7.28 -9.81 8.09
C PRO A 64 6.38 -11.02 8.37
N GLY A 65 5.71 -11.53 7.33
CA GLY A 65 4.75 -12.63 7.42
C GLY A 65 3.28 -12.22 7.55
N ASP A 66 2.96 -10.96 7.85
CA ASP A 66 1.57 -10.50 7.84
C ASP A 66 0.98 -10.52 6.42
N GLU A 67 -0.28 -10.95 6.28
CA GLU A 67 -0.96 -11.00 4.98
C GLU A 67 -1.71 -9.69 4.67
N ILE A 68 -1.66 -9.30 3.40
CA ILE A 68 -2.39 -8.19 2.79
C ILE A 68 -3.20 -8.74 1.61
N PHE A 69 -4.49 -8.48 1.60
CA PHE A 69 -5.40 -8.95 0.56
C PHE A 69 -5.77 -7.77 -0.35
N LEU A 70 -5.60 -7.94 -1.65
CA LEU A 70 -6.06 -7.00 -2.68
C LEU A 70 -7.14 -7.66 -3.54
N SER A 71 -8.31 -7.04 -3.60
CA SER A 71 -9.41 -7.43 -4.47
C SER A 71 -9.47 -6.52 -5.68
N SER A 72 -9.66 -7.08 -6.87
CA SER A 72 -9.88 -6.32 -8.12
C SER A 72 -10.87 -7.05 -9.04
N GLU A 73 -11.13 -6.50 -10.21
CA GLU A 73 -11.97 -7.16 -11.22
C GLU A 73 -11.37 -8.49 -11.72
N ASP A 74 -10.04 -8.63 -11.64
CA ASP A 74 -9.32 -9.83 -12.07
C ASP A 74 -9.26 -10.94 -10.99
N GLY A 75 -9.75 -10.64 -9.77
CA GLY A 75 -9.79 -11.57 -8.65
C GLY A 75 -9.19 -11.01 -7.37
N ASP A 76 -8.97 -11.93 -6.42
CA ASP A 76 -8.45 -11.66 -5.09
C ASP A 76 -7.04 -12.21 -4.93
N PHE A 77 -6.14 -11.38 -4.43
CA PHE A 77 -4.69 -11.63 -4.39
C PHE A 77 -4.16 -11.46 -2.98
N VAL A 78 -3.35 -12.41 -2.52
CA VAL A 78 -2.68 -12.37 -1.22
C VAL A 78 -1.22 -11.98 -1.42
N TYR A 79 -0.80 -10.96 -0.68
CA TYR A 79 0.58 -10.52 -0.54
C TYR A 79 1.04 -10.76 0.89
N THR A 80 2.31 -11.08 1.09
CA THR A 80 2.90 -11.28 2.42
C THR A 80 3.96 -10.21 2.67
N VAL A 81 3.84 -9.50 3.79
CA VAL A 81 4.79 -8.45 4.19
C VAL A 81 6.20 -9.03 4.26
N ARG A 82 7.14 -8.39 3.59
CA ARG A 82 8.57 -8.70 3.62
C ARG A 82 9.30 -7.81 4.60
N GLU A 83 9.01 -6.50 4.57
CA GLU A 83 9.68 -5.52 5.44
C GLU A 83 8.90 -4.21 5.59
N THR A 84 9.24 -3.47 6.64
CA THR A 84 8.75 -2.11 6.92
C THR A 84 9.94 -1.21 7.25
N PHE A 85 10.07 -0.07 6.58
CA PHE A 85 11.19 0.86 6.79
C PHE A 85 10.78 2.33 6.55
N ILE A 86 11.68 3.26 6.90
CA ILE A 86 11.49 4.71 6.74
C ILE A 86 12.40 5.23 5.63
N VAL A 87 11.86 6.09 4.75
CA VAL A 87 12.59 6.73 3.64
C VAL A 87 12.35 8.24 3.60
N GLN A 88 13.19 8.96 2.86
CA GLN A 88 13.00 10.37 2.57
C GLN A 88 11.89 10.58 1.51
N PRO A 89 11.20 11.74 1.50
CA PRO A 89 10.20 12.03 0.48
C PRO A 89 10.74 12.05 -0.96
N SER A 90 12.06 12.25 -1.13
CA SER A 90 12.77 12.23 -2.41
C SER A 90 13.12 10.82 -2.90
N ASP A 91 12.94 9.80 -2.06
CA ASP A 91 13.24 8.39 -2.38
C ASP A 91 12.12 7.81 -3.25
N VAL A 92 12.04 8.27 -4.49
CA VAL A 92 10.99 7.90 -5.44
C VAL A 92 11.10 6.47 -5.94
N TRP A 93 12.25 5.82 -5.75
CA TRP A 93 12.51 4.43 -6.16
C TRP A 93 11.51 3.42 -5.55
N ILE A 94 10.79 3.79 -4.48
CA ILE A 94 9.73 2.95 -3.88
C ILE A 94 8.59 2.64 -4.86
N ILE A 95 8.49 3.36 -5.98
CA ILE A 95 7.49 3.13 -7.03
C ILE A 95 8.00 2.33 -8.23
N ASP A 96 9.29 2.03 -8.26
CA ASP A 96 9.92 1.32 -9.38
C ASP A 96 9.27 -0.05 -9.57
N GLN A 97 9.11 -0.43 -10.83
CA GLN A 97 8.52 -1.71 -11.18
C GLN A 97 9.53 -2.84 -10.99
N THR A 98 9.04 -3.97 -10.51
CA THR A 98 9.83 -5.15 -10.18
C THR A 98 9.63 -6.27 -11.22
N GLU A 99 10.58 -7.19 -11.31
CA GLU A 99 10.46 -8.38 -12.19
C GLU A 99 9.47 -9.43 -11.65
N ALA A 100 9.14 -9.35 -10.36
CA ALA A 100 8.10 -10.15 -9.71
C ALA A 100 6.90 -9.28 -9.33
N ALA A 101 5.77 -9.91 -9.01
CA ALA A 101 4.61 -9.21 -8.45
C ALA A 101 4.88 -8.82 -6.98
N THR A 102 4.87 -7.51 -6.70
CA THR A 102 5.10 -6.92 -5.38
C THR A 102 4.05 -5.85 -5.06
N LEU A 103 3.97 -5.48 -3.79
CA LEU A 103 3.10 -4.45 -3.27
C LEU A 103 3.90 -3.50 -2.36
N THR A 104 3.75 -2.20 -2.61
CA THR A 104 4.29 -1.15 -1.76
C THR A 104 3.15 -0.32 -1.16
N LEU A 105 3.08 -0.25 0.16
CA LEU A 105 2.20 0.69 0.89
C LEU A 105 3.05 1.83 1.43
N PHE A 106 2.61 3.09 1.27
CA PHE A 106 3.33 4.22 1.83
C PHE A 106 2.43 5.30 2.44
N ALA A 107 2.95 5.97 3.47
CA ALA A 107 2.29 7.07 4.16
C ALA A 107 3.30 8.05 4.77
N CYS A 108 2.85 9.25 5.15
CA CYS A 108 3.70 10.21 5.86
C CYS A 108 4.19 9.66 7.22
N HIS A 109 5.40 10.05 7.61
CA HIS A 109 6.03 9.69 8.87
C HIS A 109 6.87 10.86 9.43
N PRO A 110 7.04 10.96 10.76
CA PRO A 110 6.24 10.32 11.82
C PRO A 110 4.78 10.82 11.84
N PRO A 111 3.88 10.21 12.64
CA PRO A 111 2.51 10.69 12.79
C PRO A 111 2.44 12.20 13.10
N GLY A 112 1.72 12.97 12.28
CA GLY A 112 1.61 14.43 12.40
C GLY A 112 2.72 15.20 11.69
N SER A 113 3.61 14.51 10.97
CA SER A 113 4.70 15.10 10.19
C SER A 113 4.74 14.53 8.77
N THR A 114 5.29 15.29 7.84
CA THR A 114 5.50 14.91 6.43
C THR A 114 6.98 14.78 6.08
N ARG A 115 7.85 14.82 7.10
CA ARG A 115 9.32 14.82 6.95
C ARG A 115 9.83 13.57 6.24
N GLU A 116 9.21 12.43 6.49
CA GLU A 116 9.63 11.13 5.98
C GLU A 116 8.42 10.34 5.48
N ARG A 117 8.67 9.16 4.93
CA ARG A 117 7.65 8.18 4.59
C ARG A 117 7.92 6.88 5.33
N ILE A 118 6.85 6.27 5.85
CA ILE A 118 6.88 4.85 6.16
C ILE A 118 6.54 4.07 4.89
N VAL A 119 7.23 2.97 4.67
CA VAL A 119 7.06 2.09 3.53
C VAL A 119 6.93 0.67 4.04
N VAL A 120 5.96 -0.06 3.52
CA VAL A 120 5.79 -1.51 3.71
C VAL A 120 5.91 -2.14 2.34
N VAL A 121 6.80 -3.12 2.21
CA VAL A 121 6.93 -3.93 0.99
C VAL A 121 6.44 -5.34 1.28
N ALA A 122 5.65 -5.88 0.36
CA ALA A 122 5.11 -7.22 0.41
C ALA A 122 5.26 -7.92 -0.94
N ASP A 123 5.49 -9.23 -0.90
CA ASP A 123 5.64 -10.05 -2.10
C ASP A 123 4.32 -10.76 -2.40
N TYR A 124 4.00 -10.96 -3.67
CA TYR A 124 2.84 -11.75 -4.06
C TYR A 124 3.01 -13.21 -3.64
N SER A 125 2.00 -13.76 -2.98
CA SER A 125 2.03 -15.12 -2.43
C SER A 125 1.16 -16.07 -3.22
N ARG A 126 -0.14 -15.74 -3.39
CA ARG A 126 -1.14 -16.62 -4.01
C ARG A 126 -2.44 -15.88 -4.35
N LEU A 127 -3.34 -16.53 -5.08
CA LEU A 127 -4.75 -16.13 -5.14
C LEU A 127 -5.42 -16.36 -3.77
N ALA A 128 -6.35 -15.49 -3.40
CA ALA A 128 -7.18 -15.74 -2.22
C ALA A 128 -8.19 -16.86 -2.53
N PRO A 129 -8.50 -17.71 -1.54
CA PRO A 129 -9.47 -18.80 -1.68
C PRO A 129 -10.92 -18.32 -1.83
#